data_AF-A0A1B8CH04-F1
#
_entry.id   AF-A0A1B8CH04-F1
#
_cell.length_a   1.000
_cell.length_b   1.000
_cell.length_c   1.000
_cell.angle_alpha   90.00
_cell.angle_beta   90.00
_cell.angle_gamma   90.00
#
_symmetry.space_group_name_H-M   'P 1'
#
loop_
_entity.id
_entity.type
_entity.pdbx_description
1 polymer ?
#
loop_
_entity_poly.entity_id
_entity_poly.type
_entity_poly.pdbx_seq_one_letter_code
_entity_poly.pdbx_strand_id
1 'polypeptide(L)'
;MAKGFISLLLIAACSLSVALKADIRADSNRDGTVDIHGRSDLHDKLSYSNDAGAIFLVNIGDTDRRCSKLALSGPAPSNEELAACNDASDDIQRVPQYLAPLRTVPIPRLSPKASGTITIKDPDSRSRVRIFRLEGSQWIITGNEHVFSQHELAAGLKLGIDARDTRRPGVWDGRVAVTFTVHDGRSTAKDTVRLRVAPVLTHHHAQAAREVLTTAGNYSETANFFQGWFVDRLQNALAKTRGRYPLTQFHGSDDLWAQDFVEPGYTSMPGPNRPIVLHIMIRSAQDERVAGRQVFGYLRKSGVGAVQHLGGERNDTNAMGNLETIPPYEYRCKRYPAGRIIMGAHNTTTPFIMDYLRAQQVQDPLLLDTDCLAIGHVDEIVQFLPVNSPRGWVMLVADPVSGVEMLQDAVKQGDGNMRAFSRQNDTIGNPTDLFMIPGGLNGVPNDSISEVLGWEGILKANTAIASCMQRNIRILKAETGITDAEIIRVPVMFRTGLAFAPDNGIGPERN
;
A
#
# COMPACT_ATOMS: atom_id res chain seq x y z
N MET A 1 18.36 66.28 -71.59
CA MET A 1 18.72 66.35 -70.15
C MET A 1 17.61 65.69 -69.35
N ALA A 2 17.89 64.50 -68.84
CA ALA A 2 16.96 63.65 -68.09
C ALA A 2 16.69 64.23 -66.69
N LYS A 3 15.43 64.21 -66.24
CA LYS A 3 15.07 64.41 -64.84
C LYS A 3 14.59 63.06 -64.29
N GLY A 4 15.39 62.50 -63.40
CA GLY A 4 15.17 61.20 -62.78
C GLY A 4 14.03 61.22 -61.77
N PHE A 5 13.24 60.15 -61.80
CA PHE A 5 12.37 59.73 -60.70
C PHE A 5 13.24 59.02 -59.65
N ILE A 6 13.12 59.44 -58.38
CA ILE A 6 13.57 58.64 -57.24
C ILE A 6 12.32 58.33 -56.42
N SER A 7 11.80 57.12 -56.56
CA SER A 7 10.81 56.55 -55.65
C SER A 7 11.55 55.83 -54.52
N LEU A 8 11.41 56.33 -53.30
CA LEU A 8 11.82 55.62 -52.08
C LEU A 8 10.85 54.45 -51.86
N LEU A 9 11.31 53.21 -52.03
CA LEU A 9 10.64 52.02 -51.50
C LEU A 9 11.04 51.88 -50.01
N LEU A 10 10.12 52.20 -49.10
CA LEU A 10 10.21 51.72 -47.71
C LEU A 10 9.79 50.25 -47.69
N ILE A 11 10.75 49.34 -47.58
CA ILE A 11 10.50 47.94 -47.24
C ILE A 11 10.23 47.90 -45.72
N ALA A 12 8.95 47.91 -45.34
CA ALA A 12 8.54 47.56 -44.00
C ALA A 12 8.80 46.04 -43.81
N ALA A 13 9.95 45.71 -43.23
CA ALA A 13 10.19 44.36 -42.74
C ALA A 13 9.26 44.12 -41.54
N CYS A 14 8.08 43.55 -41.80
CA CYS A 14 7.27 42.91 -40.77
C CYS A 14 8.05 41.70 -40.25
N SER A 15 8.91 41.93 -39.26
CA SER A 15 9.44 40.86 -38.42
C SER A 15 8.25 40.20 -37.73
N LEU A 16 7.91 38.99 -38.17
CA LEU A 16 7.05 38.07 -37.44
C LEU A 16 7.69 37.86 -36.05
N SER A 17 7.28 38.66 -35.06
CA SER A 17 7.66 38.43 -33.68
C SER A 17 6.91 37.18 -33.22
N VAL A 18 7.59 36.04 -33.27
CA VAL A 18 7.07 34.82 -32.63
C VAL A 18 6.96 35.15 -31.14
N ALA A 19 5.74 35.15 -30.61
CA ALA A 19 5.51 35.44 -29.21
C ALA A 19 6.32 34.46 -28.33
N LEU A 20 6.97 34.97 -27.29
CA LEU A 20 7.70 34.15 -26.32
C LEU A 20 6.75 33.09 -25.76
N LYS A 21 7.13 31.82 -25.86
CA LYS A 21 6.32 30.68 -25.40
C LYS A 21 7.14 29.83 -24.43
N ALA A 22 6.64 29.67 -23.21
CA ALA A 22 7.07 28.64 -22.29
C ALA A 22 6.25 27.37 -22.55
N ASP A 23 6.87 26.20 -22.53
CA ASP A 23 6.18 24.92 -22.69
C ASP A 23 6.90 23.83 -21.88
N ILE A 24 6.31 23.41 -20.76
CA ILE A 24 6.74 22.29 -19.92
C ILE A 24 5.84 21.08 -20.17
N ARG A 25 6.41 19.87 -20.21
CA ARG A 25 5.73 18.60 -20.49
C ARG A 25 6.04 17.57 -19.43
N ALA A 26 5.06 16.71 -19.19
CA ALA A 26 5.13 15.49 -18.39
C ALA A 26 4.23 14.45 -19.07
N ASP A 27 4.47 13.17 -18.78
CA ASP A 27 3.68 12.03 -19.27
C ASP A 27 2.25 12.08 -18.71
N SER A 28 1.40 12.87 -19.37
CA SER A 28 0.07 13.25 -18.87
C SER A 28 -1.01 12.31 -19.41
N ASN A 29 -0.74 11.68 -20.54
CA ASN A 29 -1.56 10.59 -21.10
C ASN A 29 -1.19 9.20 -20.53
N ARG A 30 -0.11 9.11 -19.73
CA ARG A 30 0.33 7.91 -19.00
C ARG A 30 0.80 6.78 -19.90
N ASP A 31 1.44 7.11 -21.02
CA ASP A 31 2.02 6.13 -21.95
C ASP A 31 3.46 5.71 -21.58
N GLY A 32 4.04 6.33 -20.55
CA GLY A 32 5.39 6.05 -20.07
C GLY A 32 6.48 6.93 -20.69
N THR A 33 6.11 7.86 -21.58
CA THR A 33 7.04 8.76 -22.27
C THR A 33 6.57 10.22 -22.23
N VAL A 34 7.49 11.17 -22.39
CA VAL A 34 7.14 12.61 -22.47
C VAL A 34 7.27 13.07 -23.91
N ASP A 35 6.15 13.49 -24.49
CA ASP A 35 6.07 14.01 -25.84
C ASP A 35 6.35 15.52 -25.89
N ILE A 36 7.56 15.85 -26.38
CA ILE A 36 8.01 17.23 -26.63
C ILE A 36 7.85 17.68 -28.08
N HIS A 37 7.50 16.77 -29.00
CA HIS A 37 7.42 17.07 -30.43
C HIS A 37 5.99 17.18 -30.94
N GLY A 38 5.07 16.45 -30.31
CA GLY A 38 3.65 16.43 -30.62
C GLY A 38 2.80 17.04 -29.52
N ARG A 39 1.60 16.45 -29.39
CA ARG A 39 0.49 16.99 -28.60
C ARG A 39 -0.14 15.94 -27.67
N SER A 40 0.39 14.72 -27.59
CA SER A 40 -0.25 13.64 -26.82
C SER A 40 -0.40 14.01 -25.34
N ASP A 41 0.62 14.69 -24.78
CA ASP A 41 0.62 15.16 -23.39
C ASP A 41 -0.13 16.47 -23.14
N LEU A 42 -0.64 17.15 -24.16
CA LEU A 42 -1.24 18.48 -23.97
C LEU A 42 -2.65 18.44 -23.38
N HIS A 43 -3.43 17.43 -23.74
CA HIS A 43 -4.85 17.37 -23.37
C HIS A 43 -5.03 17.26 -21.85
N ASP A 44 -4.28 16.33 -21.24
CA ASP A 44 -4.41 15.98 -19.83
C ASP A 44 -3.39 16.68 -18.92
N LYS A 45 -2.57 17.56 -19.48
CA LYS A 45 -1.48 18.29 -18.82
C LYS A 45 -1.87 18.96 -17.50
N LEU A 46 -3.12 19.43 -17.41
CA LEU A 46 -3.65 20.16 -16.27
C LEU A 46 -4.64 19.33 -15.41
N SER A 47 -4.74 18.03 -15.67
CA SER A 47 -5.61 17.13 -14.93
C SER A 47 -4.98 16.67 -13.62
N TYR A 48 -5.82 16.48 -12.61
CA TYR A 48 -5.51 15.79 -11.35
C TYR A 48 -6.37 14.54 -11.13
N SER A 49 -7.06 14.11 -12.19
CA SER A 49 -8.01 13.01 -12.12
C SER A 49 -7.31 11.68 -11.88
N ASN A 50 -8.08 10.68 -11.45
CA ASN A 50 -7.54 9.33 -11.31
C ASN A 50 -7.30 8.66 -12.68
N ASP A 51 -7.83 9.18 -13.77
CA ASP A 51 -7.74 8.58 -15.11
C ASP A 51 -6.74 9.28 -16.05
N ALA A 52 -6.46 10.56 -15.79
CA ALA A 52 -5.63 11.43 -16.63
C ALA A 52 -4.77 12.40 -15.80
N GLY A 53 -3.66 12.86 -16.38
CA GLY A 53 -2.66 13.72 -15.74
C GLY A 53 -1.48 12.93 -15.21
N ALA A 54 -0.31 13.55 -15.16
CA ALA A 54 0.94 12.86 -14.89
C ALA A 54 1.05 12.37 -13.45
N ILE A 55 1.74 11.24 -13.28
CA ILE A 55 1.97 10.58 -11.98
C ILE A 55 3.47 10.59 -11.69
N PHE A 56 3.83 10.76 -10.43
CA PHE A 56 5.22 10.62 -9.96
C PHE A 56 5.29 9.78 -8.69
N LEU A 57 6.45 9.17 -8.43
CA LEU A 57 6.63 8.30 -7.28
C LEU A 57 7.10 9.06 -6.05
N VAL A 58 6.71 8.54 -4.90
CA VAL A 58 7.43 8.78 -3.65
C VAL A 58 8.74 7.98 -3.70
N ASN A 59 9.84 8.57 -3.22
CA ASN A 59 11.17 7.94 -3.22
C ASN A 59 11.62 7.59 -1.79
N ILE A 60 10.79 6.81 -1.10
CA ILE A 60 10.98 6.43 0.32
C ILE A 60 11.63 5.06 0.50
N GLY A 61 12.42 4.62 -0.48
CA GLY A 61 13.31 3.45 -0.34
C GLY A 61 14.48 3.73 0.61
N ASP A 62 15.43 2.79 0.67
CA ASP A 62 16.67 2.99 1.43
C ASP A 62 17.88 2.37 0.71
N THR A 63 18.50 3.16 -0.15
CA THR A 63 19.68 2.80 -0.92
C THR A 63 20.84 2.45 0.01
N ASP A 64 21.51 1.34 -0.27
CA ASP A 64 22.59 0.77 0.54
C ASP A 64 22.22 0.47 2.00
N ARG A 65 20.91 0.45 2.30
CA ARG A 65 20.35 0.27 3.64
C ARG A 65 20.87 1.30 4.65
N ARG A 66 21.11 2.54 4.23
CA ARG A 66 21.70 3.60 5.07
C ARG A 66 20.86 3.85 6.32
N CYS A 67 19.56 4.04 6.16
CA CYS A 67 18.65 4.31 7.26
C CYS A 67 18.37 3.06 8.09
N SER A 68 18.21 1.91 7.45
CA SER A 68 17.99 0.62 8.09
C SER A 68 19.18 0.24 8.98
N LYS A 69 20.43 0.45 8.52
CA LYS A 69 21.64 0.23 9.33
C LYS A 69 21.67 1.15 10.54
N LEU A 70 21.34 2.43 10.37
CA LEU A 70 21.29 3.39 11.47
C LEU A 70 20.22 3.00 12.50
N ALA A 71 19.02 2.61 12.05
CA ALA A 71 17.93 2.17 12.91
C ALA A 71 18.25 0.91 13.73
N LEU A 72 19.15 0.06 13.21
CA LEU A 72 19.64 -1.15 13.88
C LEU A 72 20.93 -0.92 14.69
N SER A 73 21.51 0.28 14.64
CA SER A 73 22.75 0.62 15.35
C SER A 73 22.50 1.66 16.42
N GLY A 74 22.83 1.35 17.67
CA GLY A 74 22.68 2.28 18.79
C GLY A 74 21.28 2.23 19.43
N PRO A 75 20.87 3.30 20.15
CA PRO A 75 19.56 3.37 20.79
C PRO A 75 18.43 3.25 19.75
N ALA A 76 17.32 2.63 20.15
CA ALA A 76 16.16 2.51 19.27
C ALA A 76 15.60 3.92 18.95
N PRO A 77 15.52 4.31 17.67
CA PRO A 77 14.99 5.62 17.27
C PRO A 77 13.50 5.77 17.60
N SER A 78 12.98 6.98 17.68
CA SER A 78 11.55 7.22 17.80
C SER A 78 10.78 6.70 16.57
N ASN A 79 9.45 6.58 16.68
CA ASN A 79 8.61 6.23 15.55
C ASN A 79 8.73 7.26 14.40
N GLU A 80 8.87 8.54 14.73
CA GLU A 80 9.03 9.64 13.79
C GLU A 80 10.39 9.58 13.10
N GLU A 81 11.46 9.32 13.84
CA GLU A 81 12.82 9.19 13.31
C GLU A 81 12.93 8.01 12.31
N LEU A 82 12.27 6.88 12.61
CA LEU A 82 12.21 5.74 11.69
C LEU A 82 11.57 6.09 10.35
N ALA A 83 10.42 6.79 10.40
CA ALA A 83 9.67 7.20 9.22
C ALA A 83 10.43 8.28 8.41
N ALA A 84 11.12 9.19 9.09
CA ALA A 84 11.78 10.33 8.47
C ALA A 84 13.03 9.98 7.65
N CYS A 85 13.77 8.92 8.00
CA CYS A 85 14.99 8.55 7.27
C CYS A 85 14.67 7.65 6.06
N ASN A 86 14.90 8.11 4.83
CA ASN A 86 14.74 7.33 3.60
C ASN A 86 15.54 7.98 2.45
N ASP A 87 15.48 7.46 1.21
CA ASP A 87 16.17 8.03 0.04
C ASP A 87 15.74 9.45 -0.33
N ALA A 88 14.58 9.89 0.17
CA ALA A 88 14.06 11.24 0.05
C ALA A 88 14.16 12.06 1.33
N SER A 89 14.97 11.64 2.32
CA SER A 89 15.22 12.43 3.54
C SER A 89 16.19 13.60 3.33
N ASP A 90 16.97 13.58 2.25
CA ASP A 90 17.93 14.62 1.88
C ASP A 90 17.75 15.04 0.40
N ASP A 91 18.66 15.87 -0.12
CA ASP A 91 18.64 16.41 -1.48
C ASP A 91 19.53 15.63 -2.47
N ILE A 92 20.06 14.48 -2.07
CA ILE A 92 20.91 13.64 -2.93
C ILE A 92 20.01 12.66 -3.68
N GLN A 93 20.06 12.67 -5.02
CA GLN A 93 19.36 11.67 -5.81
C GLN A 93 20.15 10.36 -5.84
N ARG A 94 19.58 9.31 -5.24
CA ARG A 94 20.18 7.97 -5.14
C ARG A 94 19.62 6.98 -6.16
N VAL A 95 18.36 7.18 -6.57
CA VAL A 95 17.63 6.24 -7.41
C VAL A 95 16.92 6.98 -8.56
N PRO A 96 17.66 7.46 -9.57
CA PRO A 96 17.09 8.21 -10.69
C PRO A 96 15.98 7.48 -11.45
N GLN A 97 15.92 6.14 -11.38
CA GLN A 97 14.87 5.37 -12.04
C GLN A 97 13.45 5.62 -11.48
N TYR A 98 13.33 6.25 -10.31
CA TYR A 98 12.04 6.66 -9.72
C TYR A 98 11.67 8.11 -10.01
N LEU A 99 12.50 8.87 -10.71
CA LEU A 99 12.14 10.20 -11.17
C LEU A 99 11.12 10.11 -12.29
N ALA A 100 9.97 10.76 -12.12
CA ALA A 100 9.08 11.01 -13.25
C ALA A 100 9.72 12.09 -14.15
N PRO A 101 9.81 11.87 -15.46
CA PRO A 101 10.44 12.82 -16.36
C PRO A 101 9.60 14.09 -16.52
N LEU A 102 10.27 15.24 -16.42
CA LEU A 102 9.77 16.53 -16.84
C LEU A 102 10.67 17.06 -17.96
N ARG A 103 10.09 17.75 -18.95
CA ARG A 103 10.82 18.32 -20.09
C ARG A 103 10.31 19.72 -20.41
N THR A 104 11.17 20.59 -20.93
CA THR A 104 10.70 21.81 -21.61
C THR A 104 10.98 21.73 -23.10
N VAL A 105 10.08 22.30 -23.90
CA VAL A 105 10.30 22.43 -25.35
C VAL A 105 11.44 23.46 -25.57
N PRO A 106 12.44 23.16 -26.41
CA PRO A 106 13.55 24.08 -26.68
C PRO A 106 13.09 25.44 -27.22
N ILE A 107 13.71 26.53 -26.77
CA ILE A 107 13.40 27.90 -27.20
C ILE A 107 14.62 28.52 -27.91
N PRO A 108 14.89 28.19 -29.19
CA PRO A 108 16.19 28.47 -29.83
C PRO A 108 16.47 29.96 -30.07
N ARG A 109 15.46 30.83 -30.05
CA ARG A 109 15.57 32.27 -30.37
C ARG A 109 15.30 33.14 -29.15
N LEU A 110 16.13 33.00 -28.12
CA LEU A 110 16.10 33.83 -26.91
C LEU A 110 17.22 34.88 -26.94
N SER A 111 16.98 36.07 -26.38
CA SER A 111 18.07 37.05 -26.22
C SER A 111 19.13 36.57 -25.22
N PRO A 112 20.39 37.04 -25.29
CA PRO A 112 21.47 36.60 -24.40
C PRO A 112 21.21 36.78 -22.90
N LYS A 113 20.25 37.64 -22.52
CA LYS A 113 19.87 37.90 -21.11
C LYS A 113 18.61 37.15 -20.69
N ALA A 114 18.06 36.30 -21.55
CA ALA A 114 16.89 35.51 -21.20
C ALA A 114 17.21 34.56 -20.05
N SER A 115 16.21 34.36 -19.20
CA SER A 115 16.32 33.51 -18.01
C SER A 115 15.01 32.80 -17.74
N GLY A 116 15.05 31.75 -16.94
CA GLY A 116 13.85 30.98 -16.63
C GLY A 116 13.93 30.29 -15.28
N THR A 117 12.77 29.92 -14.75
CA THR A 117 12.64 29.27 -13.45
C THR A 117 11.63 28.13 -13.53
N ILE A 118 11.84 27.13 -12.68
CA ILE A 118 10.90 26.03 -12.43
C ILE A 118 10.47 26.16 -10.98
N THR A 119 9.16 26.31 -10.76
CA THR A 119 8.65 26.62 -9.42
C THR A 119 7.45 25.76 -9.04
N ILE A 120 7.38 25.39 -7.76
CA ILE A 120 6.18 24.93 -7.08
C ILE A 120 5.78 26.03 -6.11
N LYS A 121 4.62 26.67 -6.34
CA LYS A 121 4.18 27.83 -5.56
C LYS A 121 3.63 27.47 -4.19
N ASP A 122 2.91 26.36 -4.12
CA ASP A 122 2.32 25.89 -2.87
C ASP A 122 3.43 25.41 -1.93
N PRO A 123 3.62 26.06 -0.76
CA PRO A 123 4.75 25.76 0.13
C PRO A 123 4.66 24.34 0.71
N ASP A 124 3.44 23.83 0.94
CA ASP A 124 3.20 22.49 1.46
C ASP A 124 3.62 21.42 0.43
N SER A 125 3.20 21.56 -0.82
CA SER A 125 3.67 20.72 -1.91
C SER A 125 5.17 20.87 -2.16
N ARG A 126 5.72 22.09 -2.05
CA ARG A 126 7.15 22.34 -2.30
C ARG A 126 8.02 21.61 -1.29
N SER A 127 7.64 21.53 -0.01
CA SER A 127 8.42 20.82 1.01
C SER A 127 8.40 19.29 0.84
N ARG A 128 7.36 18.75 0.19
CA ARG A 128 7.17 17.30 -0.04
C ARG A 128 7.64 16.80 -1.39
N VAL A 129 8.05 17.69 -2.29
CA VAL A 129 8.45 17.34 -3.66
C VAL A 129 9.90 17.75 -3.89
N ARG A 130 10.66 16.94 -4.63
CA ARG A 130 11.99 17.31 -5.12
C ARG A 130 11.97 17.39 -6.63
N ILE A 131 12.56 18.44 -7.17
CA ILE A 131 12.82 18.58 -8.61
C ILE A 131 14.31 18.55 -8.80
N PHE A 132 14.77 17.72 -9.74
CA PHE A 132 16.16 17.60 -10.13
C PHE A 132 16.33 18.01 -11.58
N ARG A 133 17.44 18.67 -11.90
CA ARG A 133 17.87 18.91 -13.28
C ARG A 133 19.01 17.98 -13.63
N LEU A 134 19.04 17.54 -14.90
CA LEU A 134 20.11 16.71 -15.41
C LEU A 134 21.24 17.60 -15.97
N GLU A 135 22.40 17.57 -15.33
CA GLU A 135 23.64 18.19 -15.81
C GLU A 135 24.66 17.09 -16.14
N GLY A 136 24.99 16.94 -17.43
CA GLY A 136 25.78 15.81 -17.89
C GLY A 136 25.09 14.47 -17.56
N SER A 137 25.67 13.71 -16.64
CA SER A 137 25.11 12.45 -16.12
C SER A 137 24.55 12.56 -14.69
N GLN A 138 24.60 13.74 -14.07
CA GLN A 138 24.26 13.94 -12.66
C GLN A 138 22.90 14.61 -12.50
N TRP A 139 22.13 14.15 -11.50
CA TRP A 139 20.86 14.75 -11.11
C TRP A 139 21.09 15.70 -9.93
N ILE A 140 20.84 16.99 -10.14
CA ILE A 140 21.11 18.04 -9.16
C ILE A 140 19.79 18.66 -8.68
N ILE A 141 19.62 18.76 -7.36
CA ILE A 141 18.44 19.39 -6.75
C ILE A 141 18.25 20.81 -7.30
N THR A 142 17.01 21.14 -7.60
CA THR A 142 16.62 22.40 -8.23
C THR A 142 15.50 23.03 -7.40
N GLY A 143 15.84 24.11 -6.70
CA GLY A 143 14.89 24.91 -5.94
C GLY A 143 14.14 25.94 -6.78
N ASN A 144 13.20 26.65 -6.15
CA ASN A 144 12.40 27.69 -6.81
C ASN A 144 13.25 28.90 -7.20
N GLU A 145 14.37 29.09 -6.51
CA GLU A 145 15.36 30.15 -6.68
C GLU A 145 16.35 29.90 -7.80
N HIS A 146 16.42 28.68 -8.34
CA HIS A 146 17.35 28.36 -9.41
C HIS A 146 16.94 29.03 -10.72
N VAL A 147 17.89 29.75 -11.32
CA VAL A 147 17.69 30.49 -12.58
C VAL A 147 18.45 29.80 -13.70
N PHE A 148 17.70 29.28 -14.67
CA PHE A 148 18.23 28.68 -15.88
C PHE A 148 18.68 29.77 -16.87
N SER A 149 19.84 29.55 -17.48
CA SER A 149 20.43 30.45 -18.47
C SER A 149 19.75 30.34 -19.83
N GLN A 150 19.95 31.36 -20.67
CA GLN A 150 19.53 31.36 -22.07
C GLN A 150 19.92 30.07 -22.81
N HIS A 151 21.14 29.57 -22.60
CA HIS A 151 21.66 28.41 -23.31
C HIS A 151 20.88 27.13 -22.95
N GLU A 152 20.59 26.93 -21.67
CA GLU A 152 19.81 25.79 -21.18
C GLU A 152 18.36 25.85 -21.68
N LEU A 153 17.74 27.04 -21.65
CA LEU A 153 16.38 27.24 -22.18
C LEU A 153 16.31 27.01 -23.69
N ALA A 154 17.35 27.41 -24.43
CA ALA A 154 17.45 27.19 -25.86
C ALA A 154 17.63 25.72 -26.23
N ALA A 155 18.29 24.93 -25.37
CA ALA A 155 18.44 23.48 -25.52
C ALA A 155 17.22 22.68 -25.06
N GLY A 156 16.42 23.24 -24.15
CA GLY A 156 15.33 22.54 -23.46
C GLY A 156 15.85 21.79 -22.22
N LEU A 157 15.09 21.87 -21.14
CA LEU A 157 15.46 21.34 -19.83
C LEU A 157 15.09 19.86 -19.74
N LYS A 158 15.99 19.06 -19.17
CA LYS A 158 15.72 17.69 -18.74
C LYS A 158 15.63 17.67 -17.22
N LEU A 159 14.43 17.44 -16.72
CA LEU A 159 14.10 17.49 -15.31
C LEU A 159 13.53 16.15 -14.85
N GLY A 160 13.59 15.91 -13.55
CA GLY A 160 12.99 14.75 -12.89
C GLY A 160 12.32 15.19 -11.60
N ILE A 161 11.19 14.56 -11.26
CA ILE A 161 10.42 14.86 -10.05
C ILE A 161 10.17 13.59 -9.24
N ASP A 162 10.35 13.66 -7.92
CA ASP A 162 9.91 12.64 -6.96
C ASP A 162 9.33 13.29 -5.69
N ALA A 163 8.71 12.48 -4.83
CA ALA A 163 8.13 12.92 -3.55
C ALA A 163 8.93 12.40 -2.34
N ARG A 164 8.90 13.18 -1.26
CA ARG A 164 9.41 12.80 0.08
C ARG A 164 8.40 12.01 0.90
N ASP A 165 7.12 12.15 0.62
CA ASP A 165 6.05 11.47 1.36
C ASP A 165 4.95 10.98 0.41
N THR A 166 4.09 10.13 0.95
CA THR A 166 2.86 9.66 0.33
C THR A 166 1.72 10.65 0.55
N ARG A 167 0.51 10.33 0.06
CA ARG A 167 -0.68 11.11 0.38
C ARG A 167 -1.01 10.93 1.85
N ARG A 168 -1.24 12.03 2.57
CA ARG A 168 -1.52 12.05 4.02
C ARG A 168 -2.84 12.77 4.30
N PRO A 169 -3.76 12.19 5.08
CA PRO A 169 -5.06 12.78 5.38
C PRO A 169 -4.88 14.12 6.10
N GLY A 170 -5.60 15.16 5.67
CA GLY A 170 -5.52 16.50 6.26
C GLY A 170 -4.18 17.23 6.09
N VAL A 171 -3.20 16.60 5.44
CA VAL A 171 -1.83 17.10 5.35
C VAL A 171 -1.44 17.38 3.90
N TRP A 172 -1.45 16.36 3.02
CA TRP A 172 -1.11 16.54 1.61
C TRP A 172 -1.80 15.48 0.73
N ASP A 173 -2.59 15.92 -0.26
CA ASP A 173 -3.35 15.04 -1.14
C ASP A 173 -2.55 14.51 -2.35
N GLY A 174 -1.27 14.88 -2.41
CA GLY A 174 -0.33 14.48 -3.43
C GLY A 174 -0.27 15.37 -4.66
N ARG A 175 -1.12 16.39 -4.79
CA ARG A 175 -1.20 17.23 -5.99
C ARG A 175 -0.05 18.23 -6.00
N VAL A 176 0.54 18.43 -7.17
CA VAL A 176 1.57 19.44 -7.40
C VAL A 176 1.33 20.16 -8.73
N ALA A 177 1.62 21.46 -8.77
CA ALA A 177 1.64 22.26 -10.00
C ALA A 177 3.05 22.80 -10.20
N VAL A 178 3.73 22.31 -11.24
CA VAL A 178 5.08 22.76 -11.61
C VAL A 178 4.94 23.80 -12.70
N THR A 179 5.40 25.02 -12.41
CA THR A 179 5.32 26.16 -13.34
C THR A 179 6.69 26.51 -13.89
N PHE A 180 6.80 26.48 -15.21
CA PHE A 180 7.95 26.98 -15.97
C PHE A 180 7.69 28.42 -16.37
N THR A 181 8.57 29.33 -15.96
CA THR A 181 8.53 30.75 -16.34
C THR A 181 9.77 31.09 -17.15
N VAL A 182 9.60 31.84 -18.24
CA VAL A 182 10.69 32.38 -19.06
C VAL A 182 10.56 33.89 -19.15
N HIS A 183 11.66 34.58 -18.94
CA HIS A 183 11.80 36.03 -19.09
C HIS A 183 12.75 36.33 -20.24
N ASP A 184 12.34 37.19 -21.17
CA ASP A 184 13.20 37.68 -22.25
C ASP A 184 12.93 39.18 -22.49
N GLY A 185 13.85 40.03 -22.01
CA GLY A 185 13.64 41.47 -22.00
C GLY A 185 12.43 41.87 -21.16
N ARG A 186 11.41 42.47 -21.80
CA ARG A 186 10.14 42.84 -21.14
C ARG A 186 9.08 41.74 -21.23
N SER A 187 9.34 40.69 -22.01
CA SER A 187 8.41 39.60 -22.23
C SER A 187 8.54 38.55 -21.13
N THR A 188 7.41 38.01 -20.69
CA THR A 188 7.36 36.88 -19.76
C THR A 188 6.35 35.88 -20.27
N ALA A 189 6.74 34.61 -20.34
CA ALA A 189 5.86 33.50 -20.67
C ALA A 189 5.84 32.50 -19.52
N LYS A 190 4.67 31.88 -19.29
CA LYS A 190 4.47 30.88 -18.25
C LYS A 190 3.68 29.72 -18.77
N ASP A 191 3.99 28.55 -18.27
CA ASP A 191 3.26 27.34 -18.55
C ASP A 191 3.39 26.37 -17.37
N THR A 192 2.37 25.53 -17.17
CA THR A 192 2.23 24.71 -15.97
C THR A 192 1.86 23.29 -16.37
N VAL A 193 2.45 22.32 -15.67
CA VAL A 193 2.02 20.93 -15.70
C VAL A 193 1.60 20.51 -14.30
N ARG A 194 0.55 19.68 -14.23
CA ARG A 194 0.01 19.16 -12.98
C ARG A 194 0.34 17.69 -12.87
N LEU A 195 0.82 17.30 -11.71
CA LEU A 195 1.11 15.91 -11.39
C LEU A 195 0.51 15.53 -10.05
N ARG A 196 0.39 14.23 -9.80
CA ARG A 196 -0.01 13.72 -8.49
C ARG A 196 0.89 12.57 -8.06
N VAL A 197 1.32 12.56 -6.81
CA VAL A 197 2.08 11.41 -6.30
C VAL A 197 1.20 10.16 -6.37
N ALA A 198 1.78 9.07 -6.84
CA ALA A 198 1.13 7.78 -6.91
C ALA A 198 0.60 7.36 -5.53
N PRO A 199 -0.62 6.80 -5.45
CA PRO A 199 -1.14 6.29 -4.19
C PRO A 199 -0.32 5.09 -3.72
N VAL A 200 -0.38 4.80 -2.41
CA VAL A 200 0.00 3.48 -1.89
C VAL A 200 -1.21 2.55 -2.04
N LEU A 201 -0.99 1.37 -2.60
CA LEU A 201 -1.99 0.34 -2.83
C LEU A 201 -1.59 -0.94 -2.11
N THR A 202 -2.56 -1.67 -1.58
CA THR A 202 -2.40 -3.00 -0.99
C THR A 202 -2.49 -4.07 -2.07
N HIS A 203 -1.91 -5.23 -1.80
CA HIS A 203 -2.01 -6.38 -2.68
C HIS A 203 -3.35 -7.12 -2.51
N HIS A 204 -3.80 -7.84 -3.53
CA HIS A 204 -4.98 -8.69 -3.46
C HIS A 204 -4.64 -10.13 -3.82
N HIS A 205 -5.39 -11.11 -3.29
CA HIS A 205 -5.08 -12.54 -3.41
C HIS A 205 -5.15 -13.15 -4.82
N ALA A 206 -5.64 -12.39 -5.81
CA ALA A 206 -5.56 -12.80 -7.22
C ALA A 206 -4.22 -12.44 -7.89
N GLN A 207 -3.32 -11.73 -7.19
CA GLN A 207 -1.97 -11.45 -7.66
C GLN A 207 -1.03 -12.61 -7.33
N ALA A 208 -0.02 -12.81 -8.17
CA ALA A 208 1.00 -13.82 -7.93
C ALA A 208 1.87 -13.43 -6.73
N ALA A 209 1.97 -14.34 -5.75
CA ALA A 209 2.91 -14.21 -4.65
C ALA A 209 4.37 -14.14 -5.16
N ARG A 210 5.21 -13.40 -4.45
CA ARG A 210 6.65 -13.26 -4.79
C ARG A 210 7.57 -13.62 -3.65
N GLU A 211 7.09 -13.50 -2.42
CA GLU A 211 7.82 -13.68 -1.18
C GLU A 211 6.80 -14.01 -0.09
N VAL A 212 7.20 -14.82 0.87
CA VAL A 212 6.43 -15.13 2.07
C VAL A 212 7.17 -14.54 3.26
N LEU A 213 6.43 -13.84 4.12
CA LEU A 213 6.95 -13.26 5.34
C LEU A 213 6.48 -14.09 6.53
N THR A 214 7.36 -14.34 7.49
CA THR A 214 7.02 -14.99 8.76
C THR A 214 7.88 -14.42 9.87
N THR A 215 7.46 -14.58 11.12
CA THR A 215 8.35 -14.44 12.28
C THR A 215 9.23 -15.67 12.39
N ALA A 216 10.49 -15.48 12.75
CA ALA A 216 11.41 -16.57 12.97
C ALA A 216 11.01 -17.35 14.22
N GLY A 217 11.23 -18.67 14.21
CA GLY A 217 11.16 -19.46 15.43
C GLY A 217 12.46 -19.40 16.21
N ASN A 218 12.38 -19.55 17.53
CA ASN A 218 13.55 -19.71 18.38
C ASN A 218 13.50 -21.05 19.14
N TYR A 219 14.29 -22.02 18.68
CA TYR A 219 14.42 -23.34 19.32
C TYR A 219 15.11 -23.30 20.69
N SER A 220 15.81 -22.21 21.01
CA SER A 220 16.48 -22.04 22.31
C SER A 220 15.57 -21.48 23.40
N GLU A 221 14.38 -21.00 23.04
CA GLU A 221 13.35 -20.52 23.97
C GLU A 221 12.21 -21.52 24.04
N THR A 222 11.91 -22.02 25.23
CA THR A 222 10.85 -23.02 25.46
C THR A 222 9.46 -22.55 24.99
N ALA A 223 9.20 -21.25 24.99
CA ALA A 223 7.93 -20.67 24.54
C ALA A 223 7.78 -20.61 23.01
N ASN A 224 8.88 -20.62 22.23
CA ASN A 224 8.86 -20.35 20.79
C ASN A 224 9.26 -21.56 19.91
N PHE A 225 9.33 -22.75 20.51
CA PHE A 225 9.64 -24.00 19.80
C PHE A 225 8.64 -24.30 18.66
N PHE A 226 7.35 -24.06 18.88
CA PHE A 226 6.30 -24.37 17.89
C PHE A 226 6.40 -23.50 16.65
N GLN A 227 6.80 -22.24 16.79
CA GLN A 227 7.06 -21.39 15.64
C GLN A 227 8.23 -21.92 14.83
N GLY A 228 9.30 -22.39 15.49
CA GLY A 228 10.42 -23.04 14.79
C GLY A 228 9.93 -24.19 13.94
N TRP A 229 9.09 -25.05 14.52
CA TRP A 229 8.53 -26.19 13.80
C TRP A 229 7.62 -25.79 12.63
N PHE A 230 6.79 -24.76 12.84
CA PHE A 230 5.95 -24.19 11.79
C PHE A 230 6.80 -23.65 10.64
N VAL A 231 7.81 -22.84 10.94
CA VAL A 231 8.70 -22.23 9.95
C VAL A 231 9.44 -23.29 9.15
N ASP A 232 9.97 -24.34 9.78
CA ASP A 232 10.64 -25.44 9.08
C ASP A 232 9.68 -26.18 8.13
N ARG A 233 8.45 -26.44 8.58
CA ARG A 233 7.42 -27.09 7.74
C ARG A 233 6.97 -26.19 6.61
N LEU A 234 6.81 -24.89 6.86
CA LEU A 234 6.47 -23.89 5.85
C LEU A 234 7.57 -23.82 4.79
N GLN A 235 8.85 -23.74 5.20
CA GLN A 235 9.98 -23.73 4.28
C GLN A 235 10.02 -25.00 3.42
N ASN A 236 9.79 -26.16 4.03
CA ASN A 236 9.69 -27.44 3.31
C ASN A 236 8.52 -27.49 2.33
N ALA A 237 7.37 -26.90 2.68
CA ALA A 237 6.21 -26.81 1.79
C ALA A 237 6.50 -25.87 0.62
N LEU A 238 7.07 -24.69 0.88
CA LEU A 238 7.44 -23.71 -0.14
C LEU A 238 8.45 -24.27 -1.15
N ALA A 239 9.42 -25.08 -0.70
CA ALA A 239 10.38 -25.77 -1.57
C ALA A 239 9.71 -26.74 -2.57
N LYS A 240 8.53 -27.26 -2.24
CA LYS A 240 7.73 -28.16 -3.10
C LYS A 240 6.77 -27.40 -4.02
N THR A 241 6.54 -26.12 -3.78
CA THR A 241 5.71 -25.30 -4.68
C THR A 241 6.44 -25.02 -5.98
N ARG A 242 5.69 -24.85 -7.09
CA ARG A 242 6.26 -24.45 -8.38
C ARG A 242 6.95 -23.08 -8.32
N GLY A 243 6.47 -22.19 -7.45
CA GLY A 243 6.98 -20.83 -7.30
C GLY A 243 8.30 -20.73 -6.53
N ARG A 244 8.63 -21.73 -5.69
CA ARG A 244 9.81 -21.71 -4.79
C ARG A 244 10.00 -20.35 -4.12
N TYR A 245 8.92 -19.84 -3.54
CA TYR A 245 8.88 -18.48 -3.02
C TYR A 245 9.93 -18.29 -1.91
N PRO A 246 10.73 -17.21 -1.95
CA PRO A 246 11.59 -16.83 -0.84
C PRO A 246 10.79 -16.69 0.46
N LEU A 247 11.39 -17.12 1.56
CA LEU A 247 10.86 -16.97 2.91
C LEU A 247 11.73 -15.97 3.67
N THR A 248 11.19 -14.81 4.00
CA THR A 248 11.84 -13.83 4.86
C THR A 248 11.33 -13.97 6.27
N GLN A 249 12.26 -14.03 7.22
CA GLN A 249 11.98 -14.23 8.63
C GLN A 249 12.31 -12.97 9.43
N PHE A 250 11.39 -12.55 10.29
CA PHE A 250 11.59 -11.48 11.26
C PHE A 250 12.22 -12.03 12.53
N HIS A 251 13.33 -11.44 12.97
CA HIS A 251 14.10 -11.89 14.14
C HIS A 251 14.12 -10.87 15.29
N GLY A 252 13.54 -9.69 15.10
CA GLY A 252 13.68 -8.54 16.01
C GLY A 252 12.57 -8.39 17.05
N SER A 253 11.69 -9.39 17.21
CA SER A 253 10.60 -9.39 18.20
C SER A 253 10.13 -10.82 18.47
N ASP A 254 9.57 -11.00 19.66
CA ASP A 254 8.82 -12.17 20.15
C ASP A 254 7.35 -12.23 19.68
N ASP A 255 6.83 -11.17 19.06
CA ASP A 255 5.50 -11.16 18.44
C ASP A 255 5.48 -12.10 17.24
N LEU A 256 4.68 -13.17 17.33
CA LEU A 256 4.62 -14.22 16.32
C LEU A 256 3.73 -13.86 15.13
N TRP A 257 2.95 -12.78 15.21
CA TRP A 257 1.90 -12.46 14.26
C TRP A 257 2.39 -11.54 13.15
N ALA A 258 3.23 -12.08 12.25
CA ALA A 258 3.72 -11.32 11.08
C ALA A 258 2.59 -10.68 10.28
N GLN A 259 1.47 -11.37 10.15
CA GLN A 259 0.26 -10.90 9.47
C GLN A 259 -0.32 -9.63 10.10
N ASP A 260 -0.12 -9.40 11.40
CA ASP A 260 -0.80 -8.34 12.13
C ASP A 260 -0.01 -7.03 12.21
N PHE A 261 1.31 -7.08 12.04
CA PHE A 261 2.14 -5.88 12.21
C PHE A 261 2.66 -5.30 10.89
N VAL A 262 2.48 -5.99 9.75
CA VAL A 262 2.88 -5.51 8.43
C VAL A 262 1.87 -5.91 7.34
N GLU A 263 1.55 -4.95 6.49
CA GLU A 263 0.78 -5.17 5.25
C GLU A 263 1.65 -4.81 4.03
N PRO A 264 1.98 -5.76 3.15
CA PRO A 264 2.69 -5.48 1.90
C PRO A 264 1.82 -4.71 0.89
N GLY A 265 2.37 -3.64 0.35
CA GLY A 265 1.76 -2.83 -0.69
C GLY A 265 2.77 -2.37 -1.74
N TYR A 266 2.32 -1.44 -2.59
CA TYR A 266 3.12 -0.88 -3.66
C TYR A 266 2.62 0.50 -4.07
N THR A 267 3.49 1.24 -4.74
CA THR A 267 3.15 2.43 -5.49
C THR A 267 3.74 2.32 -6.89
N SER A 268 3.08 2.88 -7.90
CA SER A 268 3.54 2.74 -9.28
C SER A 268 3.23 3.95 -10.15
N MET A 269 4.07 4.16 -11.16
CA MET A 269 3.85 5.12 -12.24
C MET A 269 4.10 4.46 -13.60
N PRO A 270 3.56 5.00 -14.69
CA PRO A 270 3.91 4.57 -16.04
C PRO A 270 5.41 4.65 -16.28
N GLY A 271 5.92 3.75 -17.10
CA GLY A 271 7.31 3.75 -17.55
C GLY A 271 7.37 3.31 -19.01
N PRO A 272 8.47 3.60 -19.72
CA PRO A 272 8.53 3.50 -21.18
C PRO A 272 8.30 2.09 -21.73
N ASN A 273 8.55 1.05 -20.92
CA ASN A 273 8.36 -0.36 -21.31
C ASN A 273 7.36 -1.10 -20.41
N ARG A 274 7.32 -0.74 -19.12
CA ARG A 274 6.48 -1.34 -18.08
C ARG A 274 6.32 -0.34 -16.93
N PRO A 275 5.30 -0.50 -16.06
CA PRO A 275 5.18 0.30 -14.86
C PRO A 275 6.45 0.26 -14.01
N ILE A 276 6.83 1.41 -13.48
CA ILE A 276 7.90 1.54 -12.50
C ILE A 276 7.23 1.42 -11.13
N VAL A 277 7.72 0.49 -10.32
CA VAL A 277 7.09 0.10 -9.04
C VAL A 277 8.09 0.26 -7.90
N LEU A 278 7.64 0.86 -6.81
CA LEU A 278 8.28 0.79 -5.51
C LEU A 278 7.38 -0.04 -4.59
N HIS A 279 7.89 -1.14 -4.03
CA HIS A 279 7.17 -1.91 -3.01
C HIS A 279 7.15 -1.12 -1.70
N ILE A 280 6.06 -1.19 -0.94
CA ILE A 280 5.87 -0.44 0.29
C ILE A 280 5.46 -1.41 1.39
N MET A 281 6.15 -1.40 2.52
CA MET A 281 5.72 -2.12 3.72
C MET A 281 4.94 -1.16 4.61
N ILE A 282 3.67 -1.47 4.88
CA ILE A 282 2.79 -0.64 5.71
C ILE A 282 2.81 -1.21 7.13
N ARG A 283 3.30 -0.44 8.09
CA ARG A 283 3.28 -0.80 9.51
C ARG A 283 1.86 -0.69 10.07
N SER A 284 1.47 -1.62 10.94
CA SER A 284 0.22 -1.51 11.73
C SER A 284 0.14 -0.18 12.50
N ALA A 285 -1.08 0.35 12.64
CA ALA A 285 -1.32 1.64 13.28
C ALA A 285 -1.34 1.52 14.82
N GLN A 286 -0.30 0.90 15.38
CA GLN A 286 -0.17 0.57 16.80
C GLN A 286 1.20 1.05 17.29
N ASP A 287 1.17 2.06 18.17
CA ASP A 287 2.34 2.87 18.50
C ASP A 287 3.38 2.05 19.28
N GLU A 288 2.92 1.22 20.23
CA GLU A 288 3.73 0.39 21.11
C GLU A 288 4.01 -1.01 20.56
N ARG A 289 3.40 -1.42 19.44
CA ARG A 289 3.64 -2.75 18.84
C ARG A 289 5.01 -2.80 18.15
N VAL A 290 6.02 -3.14 18.94
CA VAL A 290 7.45 -3.09 18.57
C VAL A 290 7.75 -3.86 17.29
N ALA A 291 7.11 -5.01 17.07
CA ALA A 291 7.31 -5.85 15.91
C ALA A 291 7.11 -5.13 14.57
N GLY A 292 6.14 -4.21 14.49
CA GLY A 292 5.86 -3.43 13.29
C GLY A 292 7.00 -2.49 12.90
N ARG A 293 7.88 -2.11 13.83
CA ARG A 293 9.06 -1.27 13.54
C ARG A 293 10.07 -1.99 12.64
N GLN A 294 9.99 -3.32 12.55
CA GLN A 294 10.88 -4.12 11.72
C GLN A 294 10.75 -3.83 10.21
N VAL A 295 9.63 -3.25 9.75
CA VAL A 295 9.50 -2.83 8.35
C VAL A 295 10.57 -1.82 7.95
N PHE A 296 10.99 -0.96 8.88
CA PHE A 296 12.00 0.08 8.65
C PHE A 296 13.43 -0.43 8.79
N GLY A 297 13.69 -1.32 9.74
CA GLY A 297 15.04 -1.84 10.02
C GLY A 297 15.43 -3.03 9.15
N TYR A 298 14.47 -3.91 8.83
CA TYR A 298 14.74 -5.20 8.17
C TYR A 298 14.29 -5.22 6.72
N LEU A 299 13.11 -4.68 6.39
CA LEU A 299 12.57 -4.76 5.03
C LEU A 299 12.95 -3.58 4.13
N ARG A 300 12.95 -2.34 4.64
CA ARG A 300 13.27 -1.14 3.86
C ARG A 300 14.69 -1.22 3.27
N LYS A 301 14.78 -1.10 1.96
CA LYS A 301 16.01 -1.24 1.15
C LYS A 301 15.81 -0.63 -0.24
N SER A 302 16.81 -0.71 -1.12
CA SER A 302 16.62 -0.38 -2.55
C SER A 302 15.43 -1.16 -3.13
N GLY A 303 14.43 -0.45 -3.65
CA GLY A 303 13.22 -1.06 -4.22
C GLY A 303 12.09 -1.39 -3.22
N VAL A 304 12.30 -1.16 -1.92
CA VAL A 304 11.29 -1.36 -0.88
C VAL A 304 11.29 -0.16 0.06
N GLY A 305 10.23 0.63 0.02
CA GLY A 305 9.93 1.66 1.01
C GLY A 305 9.12 1.14 2.19
N ALA A 306 8.93 1.98 3.19
CA ALA A 306 8.08 1.68 4.33
C ALA A 306 7.33 2.92 4.80
N VAL A 307 6.10 2.73 5.29
CA VAL A 307 5.23 3.80 5.78
C VAL A 307 4.56 3.38 7.09
N GLN A 308 4.14 4.37 7.87
CA GLN A 308 3.28 4.19 9.03
C GLN A 308 2.27 5.33 9.10
N HIS A 309 1.09 5.06 9.66
CA HIS A 309 0.10 6.05 10.10
C HIS A 309 -0.37 5.60 11.47
N LEU A 310 0.35 6.04 12.47
CA LEU A 310 0.13 5.72 13.87
C LEU A 310 -1.11 6.44 14.39
N GLY A 311 -1.74 5.87 15.42
CA GLY A 311 -3.05 6.33 15.89
C GLY A 311 -3.28 6.17 17.38
N GLY A 312 -2.42 5.45 18.09
CA GLY A 312 -2.52 5.27 19.52
C GLY A 312 -2.17 3.86 19.97
N GLU A 313 -2.72 3.52 21.13
CA GLU A 313 -2.39 2.30 21.86
C GLU A 313 -2.72 1.02 21.08
N ARG A 314 -1.99 -0.05 21.39
CA ARG A 314 -2.24 -1.40 20.85
C ARG A 314 -3.71 -1.81 21.03
N ASN A 315 -4.38 -2.07 19.91
CA ASN A 315 -5.72 -2.66 19.83
C ASN A 315 -5.81 -3.52 18.57
N ASP A 316 -6.37 -4.72 18.67
CA ASP A 316 -6.40 -5.68 17.55
C ASP A 316 -7.26 -5.21 16.36
N THR A 317 -8.21 -4.28 16.55
CA THR A 317 -8.87 -3.59 15.42
C THR A 317 -7.86 -2.94 14.46
N ASN A 318 -6.68 -2.55 14.96
CA ASN A 318 -5.60 -1.89 14.22
C ASN A 318 -4.52 -2.86 13.68
N ALA A 319 -4.71 -4.17 13.85
CA ALA A 319 -3.83 -5.18 13.27
C ALA A 319 -4.06 -5.34 11.76
N MET A 320 -3.05 -5.82 11.05
CA MET A 320 -3.11 -5.98 9.60
C MET A 320 -3.77 -7.28 9.13
N GLY A 321 -3.99 -8.28 10.01
CA GLY A 321 -4.98 -9.35 9.72
C GLY A 321 -6.40 -8.79 9.56
N ASN A 322 -6.65 -7.60 10.13
CA ASN A 322 -7.88 -6.85 9.93
C ASN A 322 -7.86 -5.95 8.67
N LEU A 323 -6.88 -6.10 7.78
CA LEU A 323 -6.77 -5.39 6.51
C LEU A 323 -6.63 -6.40 5.37
N GLU A 324 -7.68 -6.52 4.56
CA GLU A 324 -7.68 -7.40 3.38
C GLU A 324 -8.11 -6.64 2.13
N THR A 325 -7.91 -7.22 0.94
CA THR A 325 -8.26 -6.56 -0.32
C THR A 325 -9.09 -7.44 -1.25
N ILE A 326 -10.32 -7.00 -1.53
CA ILE A 326 -11.17 -7.57 -2.57
C ILE A 326 -10.46 -7.42 -3.93
N PRO A 327 -10.29 -8.49 -4.73
CA PRO A 327 -9.67 -8.37 -6.05
C PRO A 327 -10.46 -7.47 -6.99
N PRO A 328 -9.89 -7.02 -8.13
CA PRO A 328 -10.53 -6.06 -9.03
C PRO A 328 -11.95 -6.44 -9.45
N TYR A 329 -12.85 -5.45 -9.49
CA TYR A 329 -14.23 -5.60 -9.93
C TYR A 329 -14.84 -4.27 -10.38
N GLU A 330 -15.97 -4.37 -11.05
CA GLU A 330 -16.84 -3.25 -11.37
C GLU A 330 -18.27 -3.59 -10.97
N TYR A 331 -18.94 -2.67 -10.30
CA TYR A 331 -20.34 -2.84 -9.91
C TYR A 331 -21.04 -1.49 -9.80
N ARG A 332 -22.26 -1.38 -10.36
CA ARG A 332 -23.09 -0.16 -10.33
C ARG A 332 -22.33 1.12 -10.73
N CYS A 333 -21.61 1.08 -11.84
CA CYS A 333 -20.78 2.18 -12.37
C CYS A 333 -19.61 2.62 -11.47
N LYS A 334 -19.30 1.88 -10.40
CA LYS A 334 -18.07 2.04 -9.64
C LYS A 334 -17.06 0.99 -10.09
N ARG A 335 -15.85 1.44 -10.38
CA ARG A 335 -14.77 0.58 -10.87
C ARG A 335 -13.60 0.61 -9.87
N TYR A 336 -13.17 -0.58 -9.47
CA TYR A 336 -12.06 -0.80 -8.54
C TYR A 336 -10.95 -1.58 -9.25
N PRO A 337 -10.16 -0.94 -10.15
CA PRO A 337 -9.21 -1.65 -11.00
C PRO A 337 -8.02 -2.23 -10.22
N ALA A 338 -7.74 -1.71 -9.02
CA ALA A 338 -6.74 -2.24 -8.09
C ALA A 338 -7.38 -3.04 -6.92
N GLY A 339 -8.67 -3.36 -7.02
CA GLY A 339 -9.42 -3.92 -5.90
C GLY A 339 -9.90 -2.87 -4.92
N ARG A 340 -10.45 -3.33 -3.79
CA ARG A 340 -10.98 -2.47 -2.72
C ARG A 340 -10.62 -3.07 -1.37
N ILE A 341 -10.11 -2.25 -0.46
CA ILE A 341 -9.76 -2.70 0.89
C ILE A 341 -11.04 -3.06 1.66
N ILE A 342 -10.97 -4.08 2.50
CA ILE A 342 -11.92 -4.36 3.56
C ILE A 342 -11.20 -4.32 4.91
N MET A 343 -11.87 -3.78 5.92
CA MET A 343 -11.42 -3.85 7.30
C MET A 343 -12.61 -4.09 8.24
N GLY A 344 -12.36 -4.72 9.38
CA GLY A 344 -13.38 -4.98 10.39
C GLY A 344 -13.50 -3.84 11.39
N ALA A 345 -14.72 -3.58 11.86
CA ALA A 345 -15.02 -2.71 12.98
C ALA A 345 -15.47 -3.53 14.20
N HIS A 346 -15.04 -3.11 15.39
CA HIS A 346 -15.54 -3.64 16.66
C HIS A 346 -16.59 -2.68 17.18
N ASN A 347 -17.87 -3.01 16.93
CA ASN A 347 -19.00 -2.13 17.21
C ASN A 347 -18.86 -0.75 16.55
N THR A 348 -18.55 0.31 17.32
CA THR A 348 -18.34 1.67 16.79
C THR A 348 -16.86 2.02 16.61
N THR A 349 -15.95 1.15 17.06
CA THR A 349 -14.51 1.32 16.96
C THR A 349 -14.05 0.92 15.56
N THR A 350 -13.40 1.85 14.86
CA THR A 350 -12.84 1.63 13.53
C THR A 350 -11.32 1.73 13.55
N PRO A 351 -10.59 1.04 12.64
CA PRO A 351 -9.13 1.09 12.60
C PRO A 351 -8.58 2.51 12.39
N PHE A 352 -7.53 2.88 13.12
CA PHE A 352 -6.85 4.18 13.02
C PHE A 352 -6.28 4.46 11.62
N ILE A 353 -5.87 3.41 10.89
CA ILE A 353 -5.27 3.56 9.55
C ILE A 353 -6.27 4.00 8.47
N MET A 354 -7.58 3.97 8.75
CA MET A 354 -8.65 4.20 7.77
C MET A 354 -8.48 5.51 6.99
N ASP A 355 -8.13 6.60 7.66
CA ASP A 355 -8.00 7.91 6.99
C ASP A 355 -6.77 7.98 6.08
N TYR A 356 -5.69 7.27 6.44
CA TYR A 356 -4.55 7.11 5.56
C TYR A 356 -4.91 6.33 4.30
N LEU A 357 -5.65 5.22 4.43
CA LEU A 357 -6.08 4.41 3.29
C LEU A 357 -7.05 5.18 2.38
N ARG A 358 -8.01 5.92 2.96
CA ARG A 358 -8.93 6.80 2.22
C ARG A 358 -8.21 7.91 1.48
N ALA A 359 -7.12 8.46 2.02
CA ALA A 359 -6.30 9.45 1.34
C ALA A 359 -5.67 8.91 0.03
N GLN A 360 -5.54 7.58 -0.11
CA GLN A 360 -5.05 6.95 -1.34
C GLN A 360 -6.12 6.87 -2.44
N GLN A 361 -7.40 6.94 -2.07
CA GLN A 361 -8.60 7.03 -2.92
C GLN A 361 -8.92 5.83 -3.81
N VAL A 362 -7.91 5.09 -4.31
CA VAL A 362 -8.11 4.08 -5.36
C VAL A 362 -8.71 2.78 -4.81
N GLN A 363 -8.41 2.41 -3.57
CA GLN A 363 -8.92 1.22 -2.89
C GLN A 363 -9.79 1.60 -1.68
N ASP A 364 -10.65 2.62 -1.83
CA ASP A 364 -11.50 3.17 -0.76
C ASP A 364 -12.08 2.09 0.18
N PRO A 365 -11.66 2.02 1.45
CA PRO A 365 -11.97 0.90 2.33
C PRO A 365 -13.47 0.70 2.59
N LEU A 366 -13.89 -0.56 2.66
CA LEU A 366 -15.20 -1.00 3.08
C LEU A 366 -15.13 -1.58 4.51
N LEU A 367 -15.95 -1.09 5.42
CA LEU A 367 -16.03 -1.64 6.78
C LEU A 367 -16.97 -2.84 6.84
N LEU A 368 -16.50 -3.90 7.48
CA LEU A 368 -17.23 -5.11 7.83
C LEU A 368 -17.47 -5.15 9.34
N ASP A 369 -18.45 -5.93 9.78
CA ASP A 369 -18.76 -6.16 11.20
C ASP A 369 -18.00 -7.40 11.68
N THR A 370 -16.92 -7.20 12.43
CA THR A 370 -16.11 -8.27 13.02
C THR A 370 -16.24 -8.33 14.54
N ASP A 371 -17.23 -7.63 15.10
CA ASP A 371 -17.43 -7.51 16.55
C ASP A 371 -17.79 -8.86 17.20
N CYS A 372 -18.30 -9.80 16.42
CA CYS A 372 -18.69 -11.12 16.89
C CYS A 372 -17.54 -12.09 17.17
N LEU A 373 -16.31 -11.74 16.77
CA LEU A 373 -15.10 -12.54 17.00
C LEU A 373 -14.34 -11.94 18.19
N ALA A 374 -13.52 -12.72 18.89
CA ALA A 374 -12.75 -12.18 20.02
C ALA A 374 -11.53 -11.34 19.59
N ILE A 375 -10.83 -11.78 18.54
CA ILE A 375 -9.75 -11.02 17.89
C ILE A 375 -10.38 -9.94 17.00
N GLY A 376 -11.29 -10.32 16.10
CA GLY A 376 -12.12 -9.36 15.36
C GLY A 376 -11.49 -8.86 14.09
N HIS A 377 -10.80 -9.74 13.37
CA HIS A 377 -10.21 -9.48 12.08
C HIS A 377 -11.09 -10.01 10.93
N VAL A 378 -10.89 -9.46 9.74
CA VAL A 378 -11.61 -9.92 8.54
C VAL A 378 -11.05 -11.23 7.98
N ASP A 379 -9.74 -11.47 8.13
CA ASP A 379 -9.07 -12.70 7.66
C ASP A 379 -9.59 -13.98 8.35
N GLU A 380 -10.13 -13.86 9.57
CA GLU A 380 -10.79 -14.93 10.31
C GLU A 380 -12.07 -15.45 9.62
N ILE A 381 -12.71 -14.63 8.79
CA ILE A 381 -14.07 -14.90 8.28
C ILE A 381 -14.21 -14.84 6.77
N VAL A 382 -13.33 -14.14 6.05
CA VAL A 382 -13.43 -13.98 4.61
C VAL A 382 -12.07 -14.03 3.93
N GLN A 383 -12.03 -14.72 2.78
CA GLN A 383 -10.89 -14.72 1.88
C GLN A 383 -11.37 -14.66 0.43
N PHE A 384 -10.55 -14.13 -0.47
CA PHE A 384 -10.82 -14.15 -1.90
C PHE A 384 -9.82 -15.04 -2.61
N LEU A 385 -10.28 -15.93 -3.50
CA LEU A 385 -9.41 -16.82 -4.26
C LEU A 385 -9.59 -16.61 -5.76
N PRO A 386 -8.49 -16.61 -6.54
CA PRO A 386 -8.58 -16.52 -8.00
C PRO A 386 -9.20 -17.79 -8.57
N VAL A 387 -10.13 -17.62 -9.51
CA VAL A 387 -10.72 -18.71 -10.29
C VAL A 387 -10.84 -18.31 -11.75
N ASN A 388 -10.92 -19.30 -12.64
CA ASN A 388 -11.24 -19.03 -14.04
C ASN A 388 -12.76 -18.80 -14.20
N SER A 389 -13.22 -17.57 -13.93
CA SER A 389 -14.60 -17.12 -14.11
C SER A 389 -14.62 -15.73 -14.74
N PRO A 390 -15.78 -15.24 -15.24
CA PRO A 390 -15.88 -13.85 -15.72
C PRO A 390 -15.47 -12.79 -14.70
N ARG A 391 -15.69 -13.05 -13.41
CA ARG A 391 -15.23 -12.19 -12.31
C ARG A 391 -13.73 -12.38 -12.00
N GLY A 392 -13.21 -13.58 -12.23
CA GLY A 392 -11.82 -13.95 -11.97
C GLY A 392 -11.54 -14.37 -10.52
N TRP A 393 -12.54 -14.32 -9.63
CA TRP A 393 -12.40 -14.69 -8.22
C TRP A 393 -13.73 -15.12 -7.59
N VAL A 394 -13.62 -15.87 -6.49
CA VAL A 394 -14.72 -16.25 -5.59
C VAL A 394 -14.41 -15.79 -4.18
N MET A 395 -15.45 -15.63 -3.38
CA MET A 395 -15.33 -15.37 -1.94
C MET A 395 -15.45 -16.67 -1.18
N LEU A 396 -14.48 -16.96 -0.31
CA LEU A 396 -14.60 -17.97 0.74
C LEU A 396 -15.08 -17.28 2.00
N VAL A 397 -16.04 -17.88 2.70
CA VAL A 397 -16.58 -17.34 3.95
C VAL A 397 -16.80 -18.46 4.96
N ALA A 398 -16.47 -18.19 6.23
CA ALA A 398 -16.74 -19.11 7.32
C ALA A 398 -18.25 -19.38 7.45
N ASP A 399 -18.59 -20.65 7.66
CA ASP A 399 -19.97 -21.11 7.86
C ASP A 399 -20.12 -21.92 9.15
N PRO A 400 -20.48 -21.23 10.26
CA PRO A 400 -20.72 -21.84 11.56
C PRO A 400 -21.81 -22.92 11.56
N VAL A 401 -22.87 -22.72 10.78
CA VAL A 401 -24.01 -23.65 10.76
C VAL A 401 -23.61 -24.93 10.06
N SER A 402 -22.98 -24.82 8.89
CA SER A 402 -22.49 -25.98 8.15
C SER A 402 -21.44 -26.78 8.95
N GLY A 403 -20.61 -26.10 9.75
CA GLY A 403 -19.65 -26.77 10.65
C GLY A 403 -20.33 -27.62 11.73
N VAL A 404 -21.38 -27.09 12.36
CA VAL A 404 -22.18 -27.83 13.35
C VAL A 404 -22.94 -28.98 12.71
N GLU A 405 -23.59 -28.76 11.57
CA GLU A 405 -24.35 -29.78 10.85
C GLU A 405 -23.46 -30.95 10.42
N MET A 406 -22.24 -30.66 9.95
CA MET A 406 -21.26 -31.69 9.58
C MET A 406 -20.94 -32.63 10.75
N LEU A 407 -20.78 -32.09 11.97
CA LEU A 407 -20.55 -32.90 13.16
C LEU A 407 -21.81 -33.66 13.60
N GLN A 408 -22.99 -33.04 13.52
CA GLN A 408 -24.26 -33.70 13.83
C GLN A 408 -24.54 -34.87 12.88
N ASP A 409 -24.21 -34.73 11.60
CA ASP A 409 -24.37 -35.78 10.61
C ASP A 409 -23.41 -36.95 10.85
N ALA A 410 -22.17 -36.68 11.31
CA ALA A 410 -21.26 -37.73 11.77
C ALA A 410 -21.85 -38.52 12.96
N VAL A 411 -22.48 -37.84 13.93
CA VAL A 411 -23.20 -38.51 15.03
C VAL A 411 -24.32 -39.40 14.51
N LYS A 412 -25.14 -38.91 13.57
CA LYS A 412 -26.24 -39.68 12.97
C LYS A 412 -25.74 -40.91 12.20
N GLN A 413 -24.53 -40.86 11.65
CA GLN A 413 -23.89 -41.96 10.94
C GLN A 413 -23.22 -42.98 11.87
N GLY A 414 -23.23 -42.74 13.18
CA GLY A 414 -22.65 -43.65 14.19
C GLY A 414 -21.23 -43.27 14.63
N ASP A 415 -20.65 -42.19 14.11
CA ASP A 415 -19.28 -41.75 14.41
C ASP A 415 -19.20 -40.82 15.63
N GLY A 416 -20.27 -40.69 16.42
CA GLY A 416 -20.32 -39.74 17.54
C GLY A 416 -19.26 -39.97 18.63
N ASN A 417 -18.77 -41.21 18.79
CA ASN A 417 -17.71 -41.56 19.73
C ASN A 417 -16.29 -41.31 19.17
N MET A 418 -16.17 -40.91 17.90
CA MET A 418 -14.89 -40.53 17.32
C MET A 418 -14.38 -39.26 17.99
N ARG A 419 -13.07 -39.18 18.24
CA ARG A 419 -12.46 -37.98 18.79
C ARG A 419 -12.59 -36.81 17.82
N ALA A 420 -13.10 -35.67 18.30
CA ALA A 420 -13.28 -34.47 17.49
C ALA A 420 -11.94 -33.83 17.06
N PHE A 421 -10.90 -34.02 17.89
CA PHE A 421 -9.55 -33.51 17.64
C PHE A 421 -8.60 -34.62 17.22
N SER A 422 -8.11 -34.57 15.98
CA SER A 422 -7.25 -35.61 15.39
C SER A 422 -5.82 -35.66 15.97
N ARG A 423 -5.34 -34.60 16.63
CA ARG A 423 -4.00 -34.55 17.22
C ARG A 423 -3.92 -35.39 18.50
N GLN A 424 -3.19 -36.50 18.49
CA GLN A 424 -3.01 -37.37 19.66
C GLN A 424 -1.87 -36.88 20.57
N ASN A 425 -2.11 -36.88 21.89
CA ASN A 425 -1.08 -36.95 22.94
C ASN A 425 0.11 -35.97 22.78
N ASP A 426 -0.16 -34.67 22.80
CA ASP A 426 0.90 -33.65 22.85
C ASP A 426 1.34 -33.49 24.31
N THR A 427 2.35 -34.26 24.72
CA THR A 427 3.06 -34.06 26.01
C THR A 427 4.13 -32.96 25.93
N ILE A 428 4.34 -32.40 24.73
CA ILE A 428 5.34 -31.38 24.44
C ILE A 428 4.61 -30.05 24.27
N GLY A 429 4.58 -29.24 25.33
CA GLY A 429 4.08 -27.86 25.34
C GLY A 429 2.55 -27.74 25.47
N ASN A 430 2.10 -27.04 26.50
CA ASN A 430 0.68 -26.77 26.71
C ASN A 430 0.31 -25.47 25.95
N PRO A 431 -0.80 -25.38 25.18
CA PRO A 431 -1.21 -24.15 24.49
C PRO A 431 -1.40 -22.94 25.41
N THR A 432 -1.64 -23.16 26.71
CA THR A 432 -1.65 -22.13 27.74
C THR A 432 -0.31 -21.40 27.85
N ASP A 433 0.81 -22.08 27.56
CA ASP A 433 2.18 -21.52 27.58
C ASP A 433 2.48 -20.67 26.33
N LEU A 434 1.81 -20.95 25.20
CA LEU A 434 2.05 -20.30 23.90
C LEU A 434 1.33 -18.97 23.74
N PHE A 435 0.13 -18.86 24.29
CA PHE A 435 -0.75 -17.71 24.05
C PHE A 435 -1.16 -16.97 25.32
N MET A 436 -0.73 -17.46 26.50
CA MET A 436 -1.13 -16.91 27.80
C MET A 436 -2.65 -16.69 27.89
N ILE A 437 -3.43 -17.67 27.41
CA ILE A 437 -4.91 -17.63 27.40
C ILE A 437 -5.42 -18.40 28.62
N PRO A 438 -5.79 -17.75 29.74
CA PRO A 438 -6.60 -18.36 30.78
C PRO A 438 -7.86 -19.01 30.19
N GLY A 439 -8.07 -20.31 30.45
CA GLY A 439 -9.19 -21.07 29.87
C GLY A 439 -8.96 -21.54 28.42
N GLY A 440 -7.75 -21.38 27.89
CA GLY A 440 -7.27 -22.12 26.73
C GLY A 440 -7.32 -23.64 26.98
N LEU A 441 -7.36 -24.42 25.90
CA LEU A 441 -7.38 -25.88 26.03
C LEU A 441 -6.03 -26.35 26.61
N ASN A 442 -6.08 -27.08 27.73
CA ASN A 442 -4.91 -27.69 28.33
C ASN A 442 -4.51 -28.94 27.50
N GLY A 443 -3.69 -28.73 26.48
CA GLY A 443 -3.40 -29.70 25.45
C GLY A 443 -4.55 -29.87 24.45
N VAL A 444 -4.44 -30.87 23.59
CA VAL A 444 -5.49 -31.19 22.63
C VAL A 444 -6.61 -31.95 23.34
N PRO A 445 -7.86 -31.46 23.37
CA PRO A 445 -8.94 -32.12 24.13
C PRO A 445 -9.20 -33.53 23.64
N ASN A 446 -9.64 -34.41 24.55
CA ASN A 446 -9.98 -35.79 24.21
C ASN A 446 -11.46 -35.98 23.89
N ASP A 447 -12.23 -34.90 23.85
CA ASP A 447 -13.66 -34.91 23.55
C ASP A 447 -13.95 -35.61 22.20
N SER A 448 -14.96 -36.45 22.25
CA SER A 448 -15.64 -37.01 21.10
C SER A 448 -16.48 -35.95 20.36
N ILE A 449 -16.89 -36.26 19.14
CA ILE A 449 -17.79 -35.39 18.36
C ILE A 449 -19.08 -35.10 19.16
N SER A 450 -19.67 -36.13 19.79
CA SER A 450 -20.87 -35.97 20.62
C SER A 450 -20.65 -35.06 21.82
N GLU A 451 -19.50 -35.17 22.49
CA GLU A 451 -19.17 -34.32 23.65
C GLU A 451 -18.96 -32.87 23.25
N VAL A 452 -18.26 -32.61 22.14
CA VAL A 452 -18.07 -31.24 21.61
C VAL A 452 -19.41 -30.60 21.25
N LEU A 453 -20.33 -31.34 20.62
CA LEU A 453 -21.69 -30.86 20.33
C LEU A 453 -22.53 -30.62 21.60
N GLY A 454 -22.17 -31.28 22.70
CA GLY A 454 -22.79 -31.14 24.02
C GLY A 454 -22.19 -30.03 24.89
N TRP A 455 -21.11 -29.37 24.45
CA TRP A 455 -20.51 -28.25 25.20
C TRP A 455 -21.53 -27.13 25.44
N GLU A 456 -21.53 -26.59 26.65
CA GLU A 456 -22.49 -25.57 27.05
C GLU A 456 -22.43 -24.36 26.11
N GLY A 457 -23.58 -24.00 25.54
CA GLY A 457 -23.71 -22.83 24.68
C GLY A 457 -23.15 -22.97 23.26
N ILE A 458 -22.48 -24.07 22.88
CA ILE A 458 -21.78 -24.19 21.59
C ILE A 458 -22.70 -23.98 20.37
N LEU A 459 -23.90 -24.57 20.39
CA LEU A 459 -24.88 -24.44 19.30
C LEU A 459 -25.44 -23.01 19.23
N LYS A 460 -25.66 -22.38 20.39
CA LYS A 460 -26.13 -20.99 20.49
C LYS A 460 -25.07 -20.01 19.98
N ALA A 461 -23.80 -20.22 20.34
CA ALA A 461 -22.68 -19.41 19.88
C ALA A 461 -22.53 -19.45 18.36
N ASN A 462 -22.53 -20.65 17.76
CA ASN A 462 -22.43 -20.81 16.31
C ASN A 462 -23.63 -20.20 15.57
N THR A 463 -24.84 -20.30 16.12
CA THR A 463 -26.02 -19.62 15.56
C THR A 463 -25.87 -18.08 15.58
N ALA A 464 -25.35 -17.53 16.67
CA ALA A 464 -25.11 -16.08 16.79
C ALA A 464 -24.01 -15.60 15.82
N ILE A 465 -22.89 -16.32 15.73
CA ILE A 465 -21.78 -16.01 14.82
C ILE A 465 -22.22 -16.19 13.36
N ALA A 466 -23.06 -17.16 13.03
CA ALA A 466 -23.63 -17.28 11.70
C ALA A 466 -24.43 -16.03 11.30
N SER A 467 -25.17 -15.44 12.25
CA SER A 467 -25.88 -14.19 11.99
C SER A 467 -24.93 -13.02 11.69
N CYS A 468 -23.75 -13.00 12.31
CA CYS A 468 -22.66 -12.07 11.98
C CYS A 468 -22.12 -12.30 10.56
N MET A 469 -21.83 -13.55 10.19
CA MET A 469 -21.39 -13.90 8.83
C MET A 469 -22.41 -13.44 7.78
N GLN A 470 -23.70 -13.63 8.03
CA GLN A 470 -24.76 -13.19 7.10
C GLN A 470 -24.84 -11.67 6.96
N ARG A 471 -24.50 -10.88 8.01
CA ARG A 471 -24.40 -9.41 7.88
C ARG A 471 -23.28 -9.04 6.93
N ASN A 472 -22.10 -9.62 7.08
CA ASN A 472 -20.95 -9.35 6.20
C ASN A 472 -21.17 -9.82 4.75
N ILE A 473 -21.76 -11.01 4.56
CA ILE A 473 -22.13 -11.50 3.22
C ILE A 473 -23.09 -10.52 2.54
N ARG A 474 -24.09 -9.98 3.25
CA ARG A 474 -25.01 -8.99 2.69
C ARG A 474 -24.29 -7.70 2.28
N ILE A 475 -23.37 -7.21 3.11
CA ILE A 475 -22.55 -6.03 2.79
C ILE A 475 -21.73 -6.28 1.53
N LEU A 476 -21.00 -7.40 1.46
CA LEU A 476 -20.14 -7.75 0.33
C LEU A 476 -20.95 -7.96 -0.96
N LYS A 477 -22.10 -8.64 -0.90
CA LYS A 477 -23.02 -8.76 -2.05
C LYS A 477 -23.53 -7.39 -2.53
N ALA A 478 -23.89 -6.51 -1.60
CA ALA A 478 -24.39 -5.17 -1.93
C ALA A 478 -23.32 -4.27 -2.57
N GLU A 479 -22.06 -4.40 -2.16
CA GLU A 479 -20.97 -3.55 -2.64
C GLU A 479 -20.25 -4.10 -3.88
N THR A 480 -20.23 -5.41 -4.08
CA THR A 480 -19.47 -6.07 -5.17
C THR A 480 -20.35 -6.72 -6.25
N GLY A 481 -21.62 -6.95 -5.95
CA GLY A 481 -22.53 -7.68 -6.82
C GLY A 481 -22.23 -9.18 -6.94
N ILE A 482 -21.43 -9.77 -6.05
CA ILE A 482 -21.27 -11.23 -6.01
C ILE A 482 -22.61 -11.91 -5.72
N THR A 483 -22.82 -13.08 -6.33
CA THR A 483 -23.99 -13.93 -6.11
C THR A 483 -23.64 -15.14 -5.27
N ASP A 484 -24.63 -15.91 -4.81
CA ASP A 484 -24.35 -17.13 -4.03
C ASP A 484 -23.57 -18.18 -4.82
N ALA A 485 -23.62 -18.15 -6.17
CA ALA A 485 -22.80 -18.99 -7.03
C ALA A 485 -21.29 -18.63 -6.99
N GLU A 486 -20.96 -17.46 -6.47
CA GLU A 486 -19.58 -16.94 -6.36
C GLU A 486 -19.09 -16.96 -4.90
N ILE A 487 -19.86 -17.58 -4.00
CA ILE A 487 -19.55 -17.71 -2.58
C ILE A 487 -19.37 -19.18 -2.23
N ILE A 488 -18.20 -19.52 -1.71
CA ILE A 488 -17.88 -20.84 -1.17
C ILE A 488 -17.96 -20.76 0.35
N ARG A 489 -18.89 -21.49 0.94
CA ARG A 489 -19.05 -21.61 2.39
C ARG A 489 -18.09 -22.67 2.91
N VAL A 490 -17.28 -22.29 3.90
CA VAL A 490 -16.30 -23.19 4.54
C VAL A 490 -16.85 -23.61 5.89
N PRO A 491 -17.14 -24.90 6.13
CA PRO A 491 -17.59 -25.38 7.43
C PRO A 491 -16.54 -25.11 8.51
N VAL A 492 -16.89 -24.27 9.48
CA VAL A 492 -16.04 -23.90 10.62
C VAL A 492 -16.92 -23.93 11.86
N MET A 493 -16.38 -24.28 13.03
CA MET A 493 -17.11 -24.18 14.29
C MET A 493 -16.37 -23.22 15.22
N PHE A 494 -17.13 -22.34 15.87
CA PHE A 494 -16.62 -21.34 16.81
C PHE A 494 -17.00 -21.71 18.24
N ARG A 495 -16.26 -21.17 19.20
CA ARG A 495 -16.59 -21.24 20.63
C ARG A 495 -16.41 -19.86 21.28
N THR A 496 -17.07 -19.67 22.42
CA THR A 496 -16.93 -18.49 23.27
C THR A 496 -16.17 -18.84 24.55
N GLY A 497 -15.86 -17.85 25.39
CA GLY A 497 -15.23 -18.07 26.70
C GLY A 497 -13.71 -18.22 26.64
N LEU A 498 -13.07 -17.51 25.71
CA LEU A 498 -11.62 -17.37 25.67
C LEU A 498 -11.24 -16.05 26.37
N ALA A 499 -10.54 -16.14 27.49
CA ALA A 499 -10.02 -14.96 28.16
C ALA A 499 -8.56 -14.74 27.74
N PHE A 500 -8.28 -13.60 27.14
CA PHE A 500 -6.93 -13.17 26.77
C PHE A 500 -6.27 -12.43 27.93
N ALA A 501 -4.96 -12.63 28.10
CA ALA A 501 -4.19 -11.85 29.05
C ALA A 501 -4.22 -10.35 28.67
N PRO A 502 -4.11 -9.45 29.67
CA PRO A 502 -3.92 -8.02 29.44
C PRO A 502 -2.78 -7.73 28.45
N ASP A 503 -2.81 -6.56 27.81
CA ASP A 503 -1.75 -6.04 26.93
C ASP A 503 -1.56 -6.75 25.56
N ASN A 504 -2.44 -7.69 25.22
CA ASN A 504 -2.44 -8.33 23.90
C ASN A 504 -3.12 -7.51 22.79
N GLY A 505 -3.79 -6.41 23.13
CA GLY A 505 -4.60 -5.60 22.21
C GLY A 505 -6.10 -5.91 22.25
N ILE A 506 -6.52 -6.84 23.12
CA ILE A 506 -7.90 -7.29 23.29
C ILE A 506 -8.44 -6.74 24.61
N GLY A 507 -9.52 -5.96 24.54
CA GLY A 507 -10.16 -5.37 25.72
C GLY A 507 -10.85 -6.41 26.60
N PRO A 508 -10.90 -6.24 27.94
CA PRO A 508 -11.54 -7.20 28.85
C PRO A 508 -13.02 -7.46 28.54
N GLU A 509 -13.72 -6.52 27.93
CA GLU A 509 -15.12 -6.64 27.48
C GLU A 509 -15.31 -7.64 26.33
N ARG A 510 -14.22 -8.06 25.69
CA ARG A 510 -14.19 -9.02 24.57
C ARG A 510 -13.92 -10.47 25.03
N ASN A 511 -13.56 -10.65 26.31
CA ASN A 511 -13.28 -11.96 26.93
C ASN A 511 -14.55 -12.74 27.27
#